data_AF-A0A7W0RH09-F1
#
_entry.id   AF-A0A7W0RH09-F1
#
_cell.length_a   1.000
_cell.length_b   1.000
_cell.length_c   1.000
_cell.angle_alpha   90.00
_cell.angle_beta   90.00
_cell.angle_gamma   90.00
#
_symmetry.space_group_name_H-M   'P 1'
#
loop_
_entity.id
_entity.type
_entity.pdbx_description
1 polymer ?
#
loop_
_entity_poly.entity_id
_entity_poly.type
_entity_poly.pdbx_seq_one_letter_code
_entity_poly.pdbx_strand_id
1 'polypeptide(L)'
;MATLARSCALVGAVALLAALPGAAPAQDTSTPHAQAAKRCGISGQQRGFGPTYVLSLSARNVSCRRAKRVVRAYHECRFRNGGRRGRCRRVSGYRCSESRRGIRSQFDARATCRRGGKSVKHAYTQNT
;
A
#
# COMPACT_ATOMS: atom_id res chain seq x y z
N MET A 1 -39.51 -4.75 -45.71
CA MET A 1 -39.21 -4.25 -44.35
C MET A 1 -40.51 -4.34 -43.56
N ALA A 2 -40.53 -5.19 -42.53
CA ALA A 2 -41.73 -5.83 -41.99
C ALA A 2 -42.60 -4.92 -41.12
N THR A 3 -43.92 -5.13 -41.23
CA THR A 3 -45.04 -4.50 -40.51
C THR A 3 -45.69 -5.48 -39.52
N LEU A 4 -46.31 -4.91 -38.46
CA LEU A 4 -47.43 -5.46 -37.64
C LEU A 4 -47.06 -6.67 -36.74
N ALA A 5 -47.64 -6.95 -35.56
CA ALA A 5 -48.93 -6.70 -34.91
C ALA A 5 -48.75 -7.07 -33.40
N ARG A 6 -49.36 -6.36 -32.45
CA ARG A 6 -50.68 -6.64 -31.82
C ARG A 6 -50.69 -7.83 -30.83
N SER A 7 -51.15 -7.51 -29.63
CA SER A 7 -51.45 -8.28 -28.41
C SER A 7 -51.85 -9.75 -28.56
N CYS A 8 -51.47 -10.60 -27.60
CA CYS A 8 -52.34 -11.61 -27.00
C CYS A 8 -51.72 -12.24 -25.74
N ALA A 9 -52.41 -12.11 -24.61
CA ALA A 9 -52.20 -12.94 -23.43
C ALA A 9 -52.68 -14.37 -23.72
N LEU A 10 -51.98 -15.39 -23.24
CA LEU A 10 -52.54 -16.73 -23.06
C LEU A 10 -51.79 -17.48 -21.96
N VAL A 11 -52.63 -18.02 -21.07
CA VAL A 11 -52.36 -18.77 -19.86
C VAL A 11 -51.99 -20.23 -20.19
N GLY A 12 -51.10 -20.81 -19.36
CA GLY A 12 -51.18 -22.22 -18.97
C GLY A 12 -50.33 -23.22 -19.76
N ALA A 13 -49.43 -23.90 -19.06
CA ALA A 13 -49.42 -25.37 -18.92
C ALA A 13 -48.13 -25.83 -18.20
N VAL A 14 -48.34 -26.60 -17.14
CA VAL A 14 -47.33 -27.32 -16.36
C VAL A 14 -46.72 -28.44 -17.22
N ALA A 15 -45.39 -28.52 -17.26
CA ALA A 15 -44.67 -29.69 -17.77
C ALA A 15 -43.49 -30.02 -16.83
N LEU A 16 -43.59 -31.18 -16.16
CA LEU A 16 -42.48 -31.90 -15.53
C LEU A 16 -41.38 -32.18 -16.58
N LEU A 17 -40.10 -32.02 -16.22
CA LEU A 17 -39.07 -33.07 -16.32
C LEU A 17 -37.64 -32.54 -15.99
N ALA A 18 -36.87 -33.44 -15.37
CA ALA A 18 -35.41 -33.57 -15.39
C ALA A 18 -34.55 -32.82 -14.34
N ALA A 19 -33.90 -33.65 -13.52
CA ALA A 19 -32.91 -33.34 -12.51
C ALA A 19 -31.72 -32.52 -13.06
N LEU A 20 -31.38 -31.42 -12.38
CA LEU A 20 -30.08 -30.76 -12.53
C LEU A 20 -29.17 -31.18 -11.36
N PRO A 21 -27.98 -31.77 -11.61
CA PRO A 21 -26.94 -31.82 -10.61
C PRO A 21 -26.49 -30.38 -10.31
N GLY A 22 -26.85 -29.88 -9.12
CA GLY A 22 -26.44 -28.57 -8.64
C GLY A 22 -24.91 -28.50 -8.56
N ALA A 23 -24.34 -27.65 -9.40
CA ALA A 23 -22.93 -27.30 -9.39
C ALA A 23 -22.53 -26.80 -7.98
N ALA A 24 -21.54 -27.46 -7.37
CA ALA A 24 -20.94 -27.00 -6.13
C ALA A 24 -20.32 -25.61 -6.33
N PRO A 25 -20.51 -24.65 -5.41
CA PRO A 25 -19.79 -23.39 -5.46
C PRO A 25 -18.29 -23.65 -5.28
N ALA A 26 -17.49 -23.33 -6.29
CA ALA A 26 -16.05 -23.26 -6.17
C ALA A 26 -15.71 -22.22 -5.09
N GLN A 27 -15.28 -22.69 -3.93
CA GLN A 27 -14.82 -21.85 -2.85
C GLN A 27 -13.44 -21.29 -3.25
N ASP A 28 -13.43 -20.09 -3.83
CA ASP A 28 -12.22 -19.27 -3.95
C ASP A 28 -11.71 -18.94 -2.55
N THR A 29 -10.95 -19.87 -1.98
CA THR A 29 -10.16 -19.70 -0.77
C THR A 29 -8.95 -18.84 -1.10
N SER A 30 -9.23 -17.57 -1.41
CA SER A 30 -8.26 -16.48 -1.42
C SER A 30 -7.81 -16.22 0.02
N THR A 31 -7.09 -17.16 0.62
CA THR A 31 -6.44 -16.95 1.90
C THR A 31 -5.50 -15.75 1.73
N PRO A 32 -5.65 -14.67 2.52
CA PRO A 32 -4.78 -13.52 2.41
C PRO A 32 -3.39 -13.95 2.84
N HIS A 33 -2.56 -14.32 1.87
CA HIS A 33 -1.19 -14.71 2.13
C HIS A 33 -0.46 -13.47 2.66
N ALA A 34 -0.20 -13.46 3.96
CA ALA A 34 0.45 -12.36 4.63
C ALA A 34 1.89 -12.25 4.12
N GLN A 35 2.10 -11.54 3.01
CA GLN A 35 3.44 -11.33 2.48
C GLN A 35 4.30 -10.63 3.54
N ALA A 36 5.29 -11.34 4.06
CA ALA A 36 6.20 -10.84 5.06
C ALA A 36 6.93 -9.59 4.54
N ALA A 37 7.15 -8.63 5.44
CA ALA A 37 7.87 -7.42 5.09
C ALA A 37 9.34 -7.76 4.83
N LYS A 38 9.81 -7.48 3.61
CA LYS A 38 11.18 -7.77 3.19
C LYS A 38 12.10 -6.65 3.69
N ARG A 39 13.26 -6.99 4.23
CA ARG A 39 14.30 -6.01 4.56
C ARG A 39 15.03 -5.64 3.27
N CYS A 40 15.16 -4.35 3.02
CA CYS A 40 15.89 -3.85 1.85
C CYS A 40 17.31 -3.50 2.26
N GLY A 41 18.29 -4.06 1.55
CA GLY A 41 19.70 -3.72 1.74
C GLY A 41 19.91 -2.22 1.50
N ILE A 42 20.32 -1.53 2.55
CA ILE A 42 20.70 -0.10 2.56
C ILE A 42 22.19 0.09 2.87
N SER A 43 22.97 -0.99 2.92
CA SER A 43 24.41 -0.98 3.16
C SER A 43 25.11 -0.04 2.17
N GLY A 44 25.86 0.95 2.70
CA GLY A 44 26.55 1.98 1.92
C GLY A 44 25.70 3.18 1.52
N GLN A 45 24.38 3.16 1.77
CA GLN A 45 23.45 4.25 1.42
C GLN A 45 22.84 4.92 2.65
N GLN A 46 23.27 4.59 3.87
CA GLN A 46 22.68 5.14 5.10
C GLN A 46 22.72 6.68 5.16
N ARG A 47 23.76 7.31 4.60
CA ARG A 47 23.91 8.77 4.48
C ARG A 47 23.38 9.36 3.16
N GLY A 48 22.94 8.51 2.22
CA GLY A 48 22.53 8.91 0.86
C GLY A 48 21.07 9.36 0.74
N PHE A 49 20.37 9.59 1.86
CA PHE A 49 18.95 9.98 1.89
C PHE A 49 18.75 11.41 2.45
N GLY A 50 19.82 12.19 2.63
CA GLY A 50 19.81 13.55 3.17
C GLY A 50 20.63 13.68 4.47
N PRO A 51 20.39 14.70 5.31
CA PRO A 51 21.11 14.91 6.58
C PRO A 51 20.68 13.93 7.69
N THR A 52 20.22 12.74 7.30
CA THR A 52 19.65 11.71 8.18
C THR A 52 20.34 10.39 7.93
N TYR A 53 20.69 9.70 9.01
CA TYR A 53 21.27 8.38 8.95
C TYR A 53 20.16 7.32 8.97
N VAL A 54 19.87 6.68 7.83
CA VAL A 54 18.82 5.66 7.74
C VAL A 54 19.35 4.35 8.32
N LEU A 55 18.74 3.89 9.42
CA LEU A 55 19.11 2.70 10.18
C LEU A 55 18.50 1.42 9.60
N SER A 56 17.28 1.50 9.06
CA SER A 56 16.60 0.34 8.48
C SER A 56 15.59 0.74 7.42
N LEU A 57 15.40 -0.15 6.45
CA LEU A 57 14.36 -0.06 5.43
C LEU A 57 13.68 -1.41 5.26
N SER A 58 12.36 -1.41 5.37
CA SER A 58 11.52 -2.59 5.17
C SER A 58 10.36 -2.24 4.23
N ALA A 59 10.02 -3.15 3.33
CA ALA A 59 8.96 -2.97 2.36
C ALA A 59 8.04 -4.21 2.30
N ARG A 60 6.74 -3.98 2.13
CA ARG A 60 5.71 -5.00 1.93
C ARG A 60 4.94 -4.69 0.66
N ASN A 61 4.81 -5.66 -0.24
CA ASN A 61 4.17 -5.50 -1.55
C ASN A 61 4.79 -4.37 -2.40
N VAL A 62 6.06 -4.04 -2.17
CA VAL A 62 6.83 -3.04 -2.93
C VAL A 62 8.26 -3.53 -3.12
N SER A 63 8.83 -3.28 -4.30
CA SER A 63 10.24 -3.57 -4.56
C SER A 63 11.15 -2.64 -3.76
N CYS A 64 12.34 -3.11 -3.39
CA CYS A 64 13.30 -2.30 -2.66
C CYS A 64 13.72 -1.03 -3.41
N ARG A 65 13.81 -1.08 -4.75
CA ARG A 65 14.05 0.10 -5.58
C ARG A 65 12.96 1.16 -5.39
N ARG A 66 11.68 0.75 -5.39
CA ARG A 66 10.57 1.68 -5.16
C ARG A 66 10.54 2.18 -3.72
N ALA A 67 10.82 1.31 -2.75
CA ALA A 67 10.93 1.69 -1.35
C ALA A 67 11.99 2.78 -1.12
N LYS A 68 13.20 2.61 -1.68
CA LYS A 68 14.27 3.63 -1.63
C LYS A 68 13.83 4.97 -2.24
N ARG A 69 13.12 4.95 -3.38
CA ARG A 69 12.55 6.19 -3.98
C ARG A 69 11.53 6.87 -3.06
N VAL A 70 10.67 6.09 -2.40
CA VAL A 70 9.68 6.63 -1.44
C VAL A 70 10.39 7.28 -0.25
N VAL A 71 11.45 6.67 0.28
CA VAL A 71 12.25 7.23 1.37
C VAL A 71 12.93 8.53 0.95
N ARG A 72 13.56 8.61 -0.24
CA ARG A 72 14.13 9.87 -0.75
C ARG A 72 13.10 10.99 -0.82
N ALA A 73 11.98 10.73 -1.48
CA ALA A 73 10.89 11.70 -1.59
C ALA A 73 10.30 12.10 -0.21
N TYR A 74 10.34 11.18 0.76
CA TYR A 74 9.90 11.46 2.13
C TYR A 74 10.80 12.48 2.82
N HIS A 75 12.12 12.31 2.72
CA HIS A 75 13.09 13.24 3.30
C HIS A 75 13.07 14.60 2.58
N GLU A 76 12.92 14.62 1.25
CA GLU A 76 12.74 15.87 0.48
C GLU A 76 11.49 16.63 0.92
N CYS A 77 10.35 15.94 1.04
CA CYS A 77 9.11 16.53 1.53
C CYS A 77 9.27 17.10 2.95
N ARG A 78 9.95 16.38 3.86
CA ARG A 78 10.25 16.88 5.19
C ARG A 78 11.09 18.15 5.15
N PHE A 79 12.14 18.16 4.34
CA PHE A 79 13.02 19.31 4.21
C PHE A 79 12.26 20.55 3.71
N ARG A 80 11.41 20.39 2.69
CA ARG A 80 10.54 21.46 2.18
C ARG A 80 9.54 21.98 3.21
N ASN A 81 9.02 21.12 4.09
CA ASN A 81 7.99 21.47 5.07
C ASN A 81 8.53 22.03 6.40
N GLY A 82 9.83 22.36 6.50
CA GLY A 82 10.42 22.88 7.74
C GLY A 82 11.77 22.27 8.10
N GLY A 83 12.56 21.86 7.10
CA GLY A 83 13.93 21.39 7.29
C GLY A 83 14.03 20.15 8.19
N ARG A 84 14.96 20.20 9.16
CA ARG A 84 15.23 19.10 10.12
C ARG A 84 14.01 18.78 11.00
N ARG A 85 13.17 19.77 11.30
CA ARG A 85 11.96 19.56 12.12
C ARG A 85 10.71 19.27 11.29
N GLY A 86 10.74 19.52 9.98
CA GLY A 86 9.62 19.32 9.07
C GLY A 86 9.08 17.89 9.07
N ARG A 87 7.78 17.75 8.81
CA ARG A 87 7.05 16.47 8.77
C ARG A 87 6.44 16.28 7.39
N CYS A 88 6.27 15.03 6.98
CA CYS A 88 5.60 14.70 5.74
C CYS A 88 4.49 13.67 5.98
N ARG A 89 3.23 14.08 5.71
CA ARG A 89 2.05 13.21 5.88
C ARG A 89 1.72 12.40 4.64
N ARG A 90 2.12 12.88 3.45
CA ARG A 90 1.85 12.21 2.17
C ARG A 90 3.02 12.33 1.21
N VAL A 91 3.41 11.23 0.58
CA VAL A 91 4.50 11.21 -0.41
C VAL A 91 4.21 10.19 -1.50
N SER A 92 4.30 10.56 -2.78
CA SER A 92 4.08 9.62 -3.91
C SER A 92 2.76 8.80 -3.81
N GLY A 93 1.71 9.39 -3.23
CA GLY A 93 0.43 8.71 -2.95
C GLY A 93 0.42 7.79 -1.73
N TYR A 94 1.52 7.68 -0.98
CA TYR A 94 1.55 6.99 0.32
C TYR A 94 1.15 7.95 1.43
N ARG A 95 0.36 7.47 2.39
CA ARG A 95 0.10 8.14 3.67
C ARG A 95 1.20 7.74 4.64
N CYS A 96 1.95 8.72 5.12
CA CYS A 96 3.07 8.53 6.02
C CYS A 96 2.72 9.00 7.43
N SER A 97 3.09 8.18 8.41
CA SER A 97 3.07 8.54 9.81
C SER A 97 4.49 8.43 10.36
N GLU A 98 4.85 9.39 11.21
CA GLU A 98 6.18 9.49 11.80
C GLU A 98 6.10 9.63 13.31
N SER A 99 6.74 8.69 13.99
CA SER A 99 7.02 8.77 15.42
C SER A 99 8.48 9.16 15.63
N ARG A 100 8.73 10.15 16.50
CA ARG A 100 10.08 10.59 16.90
C ARG A 100 10.28 10.32 18.39
N ARG A 101 11.51 10.01 18.78
CA ARG A 101 11.96 9.86 20.18
C ARG A 101 13.40 10.39 20.27
N GLY A 102 13.73 11.14 21.31
CA GLY A 102 15.08 11.69 21.47
C GLY A 102 15.12 12.96 22.30
N ILE A 103 16.29 13.58 22.32
CA ILE A 103 16.62 14.81 23.07
C ILE A 103 16.73 16.01 22.11
N ARG A 104 16.96 17.22 22.65
CA ARG A 104 16.97 18.47 21.86
C ARG A 104 18.03 18.48 20.74
N SER A 105 19.15 17.78 20.90
CA SER A 105 20.28 17.73 19.96
C SER A 105 20.24 16.55 18.96
N GLN A 106 19.46 15.51 19.24
CA GLN A 106 19.37 14.31 18.41
C GLN A 106 18.05 13.59 18.63
N PHE A 107 17.45 13.10 17.54
CA PHE A 107 16.29 12.23 17.62
C PHE A 107 16.36 11.04 16.66
N ASP A 108 15.79 9.94 17.13
CA ASP A 108 15.45 8.79 16.32
C ASP A 108 14.02 8.89 15.86
N ALA A 109 13.76 8.44 14.64
CA ALA A 109 12.45 8.45 14.06
C ALA A 109 12.15 7.16 13.32
N ARG A 110 10.89 6.76 13.39
CA ARG A 110 10.33 5.68 12.58
C ARG A 110 9.20 6.23 11.75
N ALA A 111 9.31 6.08 10.44
CA ALA A 111 8.33 6.52 9.49
C ALA A 111 7.73 5.32 8.75
N THR A 112 6.41 5.27 8.72
CA THR A 112 5.63 4.23 8.06
C THR A 112 4.75 4.87 7.00
N CYS A 113 5.02 4.56 5.74
CA CYS A 113 4.29 5.03 4.57
C CYS A 113 3.46 3.88 3.98
N ARG A 114 2.14 4.06 3.89
CA ARG A 114 1.19 3.04 3.42
C ARG A 114 0.39 3.53 2.22
N ARG A 115 0.10 2.63 1.28
CA ARG A 115 -0.75 2.87 0.10
C ARG A 115 -1.46 1.58 -0.29
N GLY A 116 -2.73 1.44 0.10
CA GLY A 116 -3.45 0.17 0.00
C GLY A 116 -2.66 -0.96 0.70
N GLY A 117 -2.50 -2.10 0.03
CA GLY A 117 -1.68 -3.21 0.52
C GLY A 117 -0.16 -2.97 0.54
N LYS A 118 0.33 -1.83 0.05
CA LYS A 118 1.77 -1.51 -0.03
C LYS A 118 2.22 -0.76 1.21
N SER A 119 3.34 -1.17 1.82
CA SER A 119 3.91 -0.49 2.99
C SER A 119 5.42 -0.33 2.85
N VAL A 120 5.92 0.84 3.23
CA VAL A 120 7.35 1.14 3.35
C VAL A 120 7.59 1.67 4.76
N LYS A 121 8.41 0.97 5.54
CA LYS A 121 8.81 1.35 6.89
C LYS A 121 10.30 1.66 6.87
N HIS A 122 10.69 2.77 7.47
CA HIS A 122 12.10 3.09 7.65
C HIS A 122 12.34 3.73 9.02
N ALA A 123 13.52 3.47 9.57
CA ALA A 123 14.01 4.14 10.77
C ALA A 123 15.23 4.97 10.39
N TYR A 124 15.35 6.14 11.01
CA TYR A 124 16.49 7.01 10.79
C TYR A 124 16.80 7.83 12.05
N THR A 125 18.06 8.22 12.17
CA THR A 125 18.55 9.12 13.22
C THR A 125 18.91 10.45 12.59
N GLN A 126 18.59 11.53 13.28
CA GLN A 126 18.88 12.89 12.84
C GLN A 126 19.36 13.72 14.02
N ASN A 127 20.51 14.37 13.86
CA ASN A 127 20.92 15.45 14.75
C ASN A 127 20.07 16.68 14.42
N THR A 128 19.69 17.48 15.42
CA THR A 128 18.83 18.68 15.29
C THR A 128 19.59 19.98 15.21
#